data_AF-A0AA97CD85-F1
#
_entry.id   AF-A0AA97CD85-F1
#
_cell.length_a   1.000
_cell.length_b   1.000
_cell.length_c   1.000
_cell.angle_alpha   90.00
_cell.angle_beta   90.00
_cell.angle_gamma   90.00
#
_symmetry.space_group_name_H-M   'P 1'
#
loop_
_entity.id
_entity.type
_entity.pdbx_description
1 polymer ?
#
loop_
_entity_poly.entity_id
_entity_poly.type
_entity_poly.pdbx_seq_one_letter_code
_entity_poly.pdbx_strand_id
1 'polypeptide(L)' 'MSKLTAKQFNEKYLVGHTFIYQRSRFLRGGPTVRTLGRAKDEGERTIVEIDIEPYYIDIDTLNY' A
#
# COMPACT_ATOMS: atom_id res chain seq x y z
N MET A 1 -14.54 12.29 8.73
CA MET A 1 -14.56 11.25 7.66
C MET A 1 -14.74 9.91 8.35
N SER A 2 -15.68 9.08 7.90
CA SER A 2 -15.85 7.72 8.45
C SER A 2 -14.59 6.89 8.18
N LYS A 3 -14.11 6.16 9.19
CA LYS A 3 -12.99 5.23 9.05
C LYS A 3 -13.35 4.15 8.00
N LEU A 4 -12.45 3.90 7.05
CA LEU A 4 -12.61 2.83 6.08
C LEU A 4 -12.47 1.48 6.81
N THR A 5 -13.49 0.64 6.74
CA THR A 5 -13.46 -0.70 7.37
C THR A 5 -12.71 -1.70 6.50
N ALA A 6 -12.20 -2.79 7.10
CA ALA A 6 -11.58 -3.87 6.34
C ALA A 6 -12.53 -4.45 5.28
N LYS A 7 -13.83 -4.54 5.59
CA LYS A 7 -14.84 -5.03 4.64
C LYS A 7 -14.89 -4.16 3.38
N GLN A 8 -15.05 -2.85 3.55
CA GLN A 8 -15.10 -1.90 2.43
C GLN A 8 -13.80 -1.90 1.61
N PHE A 9 -12.65 -2.04 2.28
CA PHE A 9 -11.38 -2.16 1.58
C PHE A 9 -11.32 -3.44 0.73
N ASN A 10 -11.66 -4.59 1.31
CA ASN A 10 -11.61 -5.89 0.65
C ASN A 10 -12.63 -6.05 -0.50
N GLU A 11 -13.74 -5.31 -0.46
CA GLU A 11 -14.70 -5.23 -1.57
C GLU A 11 -14.13 -4.47 -2.78
N LYS A 12 -13.25 -3.49 -2.53
CA LYS A 12 -12.64 -2.66 -3.57
C LYS A 12 -11.32 -3.21 -4.07
N TYR A 13 -10.51 -3.77 -3.18
CA TYR A 13 -9.15 -4.22 -3.47
C TYR A 13 -9.02 -5.70 -3.07
N LEU A 14 -9.05 -6.57 -4.08
CA LEU A 14 -8.77 -7.99 -3.92
C LEU A 14 -7.29 -8.23 -3.58
N VAL A 15 -6.95 -9.43 -3.10
CA VAL A 15 -5.55 -9.85 -2.97
C VAL A 15 -4.90 -9.86 -4.35
N GLY A 16 -3.70 -9.30 -4.48
CA GLY A 16 -3.02 -9.11 -5.76
C GLY A 16 -3.40 -7.82 -6.49
N HIS A 17 -4.29 -6.99 -5.94
CA HIS A 17 -4.66 -5.71 -6.54
C HIS A 17 -3.56 -4.66 -6.34
N THR A 18 -3.20 -3.94 -7.41
CA THR A 18 -2.16 -2.89 -7.39
C THR A 18 -2.74 -1.49 -7.19
N PHE A 19 -2.08 -0.64 -6.41
CA PHE A 19 -2.45 0.77 -6.24
C PHE A 19 -1.23 1.62 -5.88
N ILE A 20 -1.35 2.94 -5.97
CA ILE A 20 -0.27 3.87 -5.59
C ILE A 20 -0.31 4.05 -4.07
N TYR A 21 0.76 3.64 -3.38
CA TYR A 21 0.86 3.88 -1.95
C TYR A 21 1.24 5.34 -1.68
N GLN A 22 0.36 6.04 -0.96
CA GLN A 22 0.57 7.41 -0.53
C GLN A 22 0.34 7.53 0.97
N ARG A 23 1.40 7.89 1.72
CA ARG A 23 1.31 8.17 3.17
C ARG A 23 0.41 9.36 3.48
N SER A 24 0.26 10.29 2.53
CA SER A 24 -0.58 11.46 2.66
C SER A 24 -1.31 11.71 1.34
N ARG A 25 -2.59 12.06 1.44
CA ARG A 25 -3.48 12.36 0.32
C ARG A 25 -3.08 13.62 -0.45
N PHE A 26 -2.22 14.46 0.14
CA PHE A 26 -1.71 15.69 -0.48
C PHE A 26 -0.43 15.47 -1.30
N LEU A 27 0.26 14.35 -1.08
CA LEU A 27 1.46 14.01 -1.85
C LEU A 27 1.03 13.42 -3.20
N ARG A 28 1.70 13.82 -4.28
CA ARG A 28 1.51 13.25 -5.61
C ARG A 28 2.67 12.30 -5.92
N GLY A 29 2.37 11.21 -6.62
CA GLY A 29 3.31 10.12 -6.85
C GLY A 29 3.38 9.15 -5.67
N GLY A 30 4.23 8.13 -5.78
CA GLY A 30 4.39 7.06 -4.80
C GLY A 30 4.71 5.74 -5.50
N PRO A 31 5.31 4.78 -4.78
CA PRO A 31 5.54 3.45 -5.36
C PRO A 31 4.20 2.78 -5.65
N THR A 32 4.15 2.04 -6.76
CA THR A 32 3.05 1.08 -6.99
C THR A 32 3.27 -0.08 -6.05
N VAL A 33 2.22 -0.45 -5.31
CA VAL A 33 2.21 -1.55 -4.36
C VAL A 33 1.07 -2.49 -4.71
N ARG A 34 1.14 -3.70 -4.19
CA ARG A 34 0.10 -4.73 -4.34
C ARG A 34 -0.30 -5.28 -2.98
N THR A 35 -1.58 -5.60 -2.83
CA THR A 35 -2.09 -6.29 -1.64
C THR A 35 -1.53 -7.72 -1.56
N LEU A 36 -0.88 -8.05 -0.44
CA LEU A 36 -0.40 -9.41 -0.17
C LEU A 36 -1.43 -10.26 0.58
N GLY A 37 -2.37 -9.61 1.26
CA GLY A 37 -3.42 -10.26 2.03
C GLY A 37 -4.68 -9.43 2.12
N ARG A 38 -5.71 -10.01 2.75
CA ARG A 38 -6.94 -9.29 3.07
C ARG A 38 -6.67 -8.29 4.19
N ALA A 39 -7.29 -7.11 4.08
CA ALA A 39 -7.31 -6.15 5.17
C ALA A 39 -8.02 -6.74 6.39
N LYS A 40 -7.58 -6.35 7.59
CA LYS A 40 -8.12 -6.75 8.89
C LYS A 40 -8.33 -5.52 9.76
N ASP A 41 -9.39 -5.54 10.56
CA ASP A 41 -9.62 -4.54 11.59
C ASP A 41 -8.95 -5.01 12.89
N GLU A 42 -8.00 -4.23 13.40
CA GLU A 42 -7.27 -4.49 14.64
C GLU A 42 -7.48 -3.32 15.60
N GLY A 43 -8.39 -3.50 16.55
CA GLY A 43 -8.83 -2.46 17.47
C GLY A 43 -9.32 -1.22 16.72
N GLU A 44 -8.70 -0.07 16.99
CA GLU A 44 -9.03 1.19 16.32
C GLU A 44 -8.38 1.36 14.95
N ARG A 45 -7.64 0.38 14.44
CA ARG A 45 -6.95 0.45 13.14
C ARG A 45 -7.52 -0.53 12.13
N THR A 46 -7.22 -0.29 10.86
CA THR A 46 -7.51 -1.18 9.74
C THR A 46 -6.21 -1.33 8.98
N ILE A 47 -5.72 -2.56 8.87
CA ILE A 47 -4.36 -2.87 8.40
C ILE A 47 -4.48 -3.79 7.20
N VAL A 48 -3.65 -3.55 6.19
CA VAL A 48 -3.46 -4.44 5.04
C VAL A 48 -1.98 -4.60 4.78
N GLU A 49 -1.57 -5.82 4.46
CA GLU A 49 -0.21 -6.11 4.06
C GLU A 49 -0.03 -5.78 2.57
N ILE A 50 1.05 -5.08 2.25
CA ILE A 50 1.38 -4.65 0.89
C ILE A 50 2.82 -5.05 0.54
N ASP A 51 3.09 -5.34 -0.72
CA ASP A 51 4.47 -5.36 -1.21
C ASP A 51 4.91 -3.92 -1.51
N ILE A 52 6.11 -3.57 -1.05
CA ILE A 52 6.86 -2.47 -1.64
C ILE A 52 7.93 -3.19 -2.43
N GLU A 53 7.90 -3.10 -3.76
CA GLU A 53 8.92 -3.73 -4.60
C GLU A 53 10.32 -3.37 -4.05
N PRO A 54 11.25 -4.35 -3.97
CA PRO A 54 12.60 -4.05 -3.55
C PRO A 54 13.19 -3.01 -4.50
N TYR A 55 13.80 -1.97 -3.95
CA TYR A 55 14.54 -1.00 -4.76
C TYR A 55 15.81 -1.68 -5.28
N TYR A 56 15.73 -2.27 -6.47
CA TYR A 56 16.91 -2.63 -7.25
C TYR A 56 17.38 -1.37 -7.95
N ILE A 57 18.61 -0.97 -7.65
CA ILE A 57 19.27 0.16 -8.27
C ILE A 57 20.61 -0.29 -8.81
N ASP A 58 20.98 0.26 -9.95
CA ASP A 58 22.31 0.05 -10.50
C ASP A 58 23.33 0.72 -9.58
N ILE A 59 24.30 -0.06 -9.10
CA ILE A 59 25.35 0.45 -8.21
C ILE A 59 26.15 1.57 -8.85
N ASP A 60 26.25 1.60 -10.18
CA ASP A 60 26.97 2.64 -10.92
C ASP A 60 26.18 3.97 -10.94
N THR A 61 24.89 3.94 -10.61
CA THR A 61 24.04 5.15 -10.48
C THR A 61 24.01 5.72 -9.06
N LEU A 62 24.53 4.96 -8.09
CA LEU A 62 24.73 5.45 -6.74
C LEU A 62 25.99 6.32 -6.76
N ASN A 63 25.82 7.62 -7.03
CA ASN A 63 26.90 8.60 -6.92
C ASN A 63 27.38 8.67 -5.46
N TYR A 64 28.37 7.84 -5.10
CA TYR A 64 29.10 7.86 -3.85
C TYR A 64 30.32 8.78 -3.92
#